data_AF-A7TAD5-F1
#
_entry.id   AF-A7TAD5-F1
#
_cell.length_a   1.000
_cell.length_b   1.000
_cell.length_c   1.000
_cell.angle_alpha   90.00
_cell.angle_beta   90.00
_cell.angle_gamma   90.00
#
_symmetry.space_group_name_H-M   'P 1'
#
loop_
_entity.id
_entity.type
_entity.pdbx_description
1 polymer ?
#
loop_
_entity_poly.entity_id
_entity_poly.type
_entity_poly.pdbx_seq_one_letter_code
_entity_poly.pdbx_strand_id
1 'polypeptide(L)' 'MYWTLELASYLADAPWPATKDELIDYAIRTGAPLEVAENLQDIEDEGDAYDSI' A
#
# COMPACT_ATOMS: atom_id res chain seq x y z
N MET A 1 9.95 -1.79 -8.87
CA MET A 1 8.60 -1.38 -8.44
C MET A 1 7.78 -0.95 -9.66
N TYR A 2 6.67 -1.62 -9.93
CA TYR A 2 5.73 -1.26 -11.00
C TYR A 2 4.36 -1.00 -10.38
N TRP A 3 4.01 0.27 -10.17
CA TRP A 3 2.67 0.65 -9.73
C TRP A 3 1.79 0.87 -10.96
N THR A 4 0.86 -0.05 -11.19
CA THR A 4 -0.20 0.15 -12.18
C THR A 4 -1.41 0.81 -11.52
N LEU A 5 -2.25 1.47 -12.31
CA LEU A 5 -3.53 2.03 -11.82
C LEU A 5 -4.41 0.95 -11.17
N GLU A 6 -4.33 -0.29 -11.66
CA GLU A 6 -5.05 -1.42 -11.08
C GLU A 6 -4.53 -1.75 -9.68
N LEU A 7 -3.21 -1.83 -9.48
CA LEU A 7 -2.62 -2.09 -8.16
C LEU A 7 -2.94 -0.97 -7.15
N ALA A 8 -2.84 0.28 -7.59
CA ALA A 8 -3.20 1.43 -6.75
C ALA A 8 -4.69 1.44 -6.36
N SER A 9 -5.58 0.94 -7.23
CA SER A 9 -7.02 0.90 -6.94
C SER A 9 -7.38 0.04 -5.72
N TYR A 10 -6.57 -0.96 -5.37
CA TYR A 10 -6.77 -1.78 -4.17
C TYR A 10 -6.54 -1.01 -2.86
N LEU A 11 -5.76 0.08 -2.90
CA LEU A 11 -5.43 0.92 -1.75
C LEU A 11 -6.25 2.22 -1.71
N ALA A 12 -7.12 2.47 -2.70
CA ALA A 12 -7.90 3.71 -2.79
C ALA A 12 -8.74 3.97 -1.51
N ASP A 13 -9.29 2.90 -0.93
CA ASP A 13 -10.11 2.94 0.30
C ASP A 13 -9.30 2.64 1.58
N ALA A 14 -7.97 2.64 1.51
CA ALA A 14 -7.12 2.48 2.68
C ALA A 14 -7.35 3.62 3.71
N PRO A 15 -7.10 3.38 5.01
CA PRO A 15 -7.37 4.36 6.06
C PRO A 15 -6.30 5.45 6.12
N TRP A 16 -6.26 6.33 5.12
CA TRP A 16 -5.30 7.43 5.03
C TRP A 16 -5.51 8.49 6.16
N PRO A 17 -4.43 9.12 6.67
CA PRO A 17 -3.03 8.80 6.40
C PRO A 17 -2.61 7.49 7.08
N ALA A 18 -1.82 6.68 6.39
CA ALA A 18 -1.43 5.35 6.85
C ALA A 18 0.09 5.13 6.70
N THR A 19 0.69 4.45 7.67
CA THR A 19 2.09 4.01 7.60
C THR A 19 2.27 2.87 6.60
N LYS A 20 3.52 2.61 6.20
CA LYS A 20 3.85 1.48 5.30
C LYS A 20 3.29 0.15 5.84
N ASP A 21 3.49 -0.10 7.13
CA ASP A 21 3.03 -1.32 7.78
C ASP A 21 1.49 -1.42 7.79
N GLU A 22 0.79 -0.32 8.04
CA GLU A 22 -0.68 -0.29 8.00
C GLU A 22 -1.24 -0.53 6.59
N LEU A 23 -0.55 -0.03 5.54
CA LEU A 23 -0.93 -0.30 4.16
C LEU A 23 -0.70 -1.77 3.77
N ILE A 24 0.40 -2.37 4.24
CA ILE A 24 0.69 -3.79 4.01
C ILE A 24 -0.37 -4.66 4.70
N ASP A 25 -0.68 -4.37 5.97
CA ASP A 25 -1.72 -5.08 6.72
C ASP A 25 -3.10 -4.91 6.08
N TYR A 26 -3.41 -3.70 5.61
CA TYR A 26 -4.64 -3.43 4.87
C TYR A 26 -4.71 -4.28 3.60
N ALA A 27 -3.66 -4.29 2.77
CA ALA A 27 -3.59 -5.07 1.54
C ALA A 27 -3.79 -6.58 1.78
N ILE A 28 -3.18 -7.12 2.84
CA ILE A 28 -3.33 -8.54 3.21
C ILE A 28 -4.77 -8.82 3.69
N ARG A 29 -5.34 -7.94 4.52
CA ARG A 29 -6.69 -8.13 5.10
C ARG A 29 -7.81 -7.99 4.08
N THR A 30 -7.65 -7.14 3.07
CA THR A 30 -8.63 -6.96 1.99
C THR A 30 -8.48 -7.98 0.87
N GLY A 31 -7.41 -8.78 0.87
CA GLY A 31 -7.14 -9.77 -0.16
C GLY A 31 -6.64 -9.15 -1.47
N ALA A 32 -5.91 -8.04 -1.37
CA ALA A 32 -5.23 -7.44 -2.52
C ALA A 32 -4.18 -8.41 -3.12
N PRO A 33 -3.85 -8.28 -4.41
CA PRO A 33 -2.79 -9.08 -5.03
C PRO A 33 -1.47 -8.97 -4.27
N LEU A 34 -0.71 -10.08 -4.20
CA LEU A 34 0.58 -10.13 -3.50
C LEU A 34 1.54 -9.02 -3.96
N GLU A 35 1.49 -8.68 -5.26
CA GLU A 35 2.29 -7.61 -5.87
C GLU A 35 2.05 -6.23 -5.21
N VAL A 36 0.86 -5.97 -4.65
CA VAL A 36 0.60 -4.72 -3.90
C VAL A 36 1.42 -4.69 -2.62
N ALA A 37 1.42 -5.79 -1.85
CA ALA A 37 2.18 -5.88 -0.61
C ALA A 37 3.69 -5.91 -0.85
N GLU A 38 4.15 -6.57 -1.91
CA GLU A 38 5.56 -6.57 -2.35
C GLU A 38 5.99 -5.16 -2.76
N ASN A 39 5.19 -4.47 -3.58
CA ASN A 39 5.49 -3.09 -3.97
C ASN A 39 5.52 -2.17 -2.75
N LEU A 40 4.59 -2.30 -1.78
CA LEU A 40 4.61 -1.52 -0.54
C LEU A 40 5.87 -1.78 0.29
N GLN A 41 6.29 -3.04 0.44
CA GLN A 41 7.52 -3.39 1.16
C GLN A 41 8.77 -2.79 0.52
N ASP A 42 8.80 -2.71 -0.81
CA ASP A 42 9.88 -2.11 -1.58
C ASP A 42 9.94 -0.58 -1.46
N ILE A 43 8.89 0.08 -0.95
CA ILE A 43 8.92 1.54 -0.72
C ILE A 43 9.90 1.86 0.42
N GLU A 44 10.80 2.82 0.17
CA GLU A 44 11.70 3.36 1.19
C GLU A 44 10.87 3.96 2.33
N ASP A 45 11.13 3.49 3.55
CA ASP A 45 10.41 3.97 4.72
C ASP A 45 10.99 5.31 5.17
N GLU A 46 10.29 6.41 4.87
CA GLU A 46 10.67 7.75 5.33
C GLU A 46 10.27 8.00 6.80
N GLY A 47 9.56 7.05 7.44
CA GLY A 47 9.08 7.16 8.82
C GLY A 47 7.82 8.02 8.98
N ASP A 48 7.34 8.60 7.89
CA ASP A 48 6.13 9.41 7.82
C ASP A 48 4.96 8.59 7.24
N ALA A 49 3.74 8.97 7.63
CA ALA A 49 2.53 8.38 7.08
C ALA A 49 2.29 8.88 5.65
N TYR A 50 1.81 7.99 4.78
CA TYR A 50 1.39 8.33 3.43
C TYR A 50 -0.01 8.95 3.47
N ASP A 51 -0.24 10.00 2.69
CA ASP A 51 -1.56 10.62 2.54
C ASP A 51 -2.39 10.00 1.39
N SER A 52 -1.72 9.38 0.41
CA SER A 52 -2.31 8.72 -0.75
C SER A 52 -1.26 7.91 -1.53
N ILE A 53 -1.69 7.02 -2.44
CA ILE A 53 -0.84 6.28 -3.39
C ILE A 53 -1.17 6.59 -4.85
#